data_AF-A0A087UDE9-F1
#
_entry.id   AF-A0A087UDE9-F1
#
_cell.length_a   1.000
_cell.length_b   1.000
_cell.length_c   1.000
_cell.angle_alpha   90.00
_cell.angle_beta   90.00
_cell.angle_gamma   90.00
#
_symmetry.space_group_name_H-M   'P 1'
#
loop_
_entity.id
_entity.type
_entity.pdbx_description
1 polymer ?
#
loop_
_entity_poly.entity_id
_entity_poly.type
_entity_poly.pdbx_seq_one_letter_code
_entity_poly.pdbx_strand_id
1 'polypeptide(L)'
;MDPHKRPLSAEKEAEINCTTSGSRPPAAITWWKGSKELKTGRTDGQTGDTTTSIIRFVPSVEDNGKYFSCRAHNPVIPGSALEEGWNLEVFYAPQVTLQLGSTFRQGEVKEGNDVFFECNIRANPWVTEISWFFEGK
;
A
#
# COMPACT_ATOMS: atom_id res chain seq x y z
N MET A 1 -20.57 -0.98 4.55
CA MET A 1 -19.13 -1.12 4.21
C MET A 1 -18.97 -0.66 2.77
N ASP A 2 -18.08 0.31 2.55
CA ASP A 2 -17.83 0.88 1.23
C ASP A 2 -17.11 -0.15 0.33
N PRO A 3 -17.69 -0.55 -0.81
CA PRO A 3 -17.14 -1.59 -1.68
C PRO A 3 -15.75 -1.26 -2.25
N HIS A 4 -15.31 0.00 -2.19
CA HIS A 4 -14.01 0.45 -2.70
C HIS A 4 -12.83 0.26 -1.72
N LYS A 5 -13.08 -0.26 -0.51
CA LYS A 5 -12.08 -0.39 0.57
C LYS A 5 -11.63 -1.82 0.83
N ARG A 6 -11.52 -2.65 -0.22
CA ARG A 6 -11.04 -4.03 -0.09
C ARG A 6 -9.51 -4.08 0.04
N PRO A 7 -8.96 -5.07 0.78
CA PRO A 7 -7.52 -5.27 0.82
C PRO A 7 -6.96 -5.53 -0.58
N LEU A 8 -5.84 -4.90 -0.90
CA LEU A 8 -5.07 -5.15 -2.12
C LEU A 8 -4.04 -6.25 -1.86
N SER A 9 -3.53 -6.89 -2.91
CA SER A 9 -2.42 -7.84 -2.80
C SER A 9 -1.15 -7.21 -3.37
N ALA A 10 -0.05 -7.25 -2.61
CA ALA A 10 1.25 -6.82 -3.10
C ALA A 10 1.61 -7.56 -4.38
N GLU A 11 2.30 -6.87 -5.29
CA GLU A 11 2.81 -7.40 -6.56
C GLU A 11 1.73 -7.85 -7.57
N LYS A 12 0.44 -7.65 -7.24
CA LYS A 12 -0.68 -7.85 -8.17
C LYS A 12 -1.29 -6.52 -8.56
N GLU A 13 -1.53 -6.31 -9.86
CA GLU A 13 -2.15 -5.08 -10.34
C GLU A 13 -3.55 -4.90 -9.73
N ALA A 14 -3.79 -3.69 -9.22
CA ALA A 14 -5.07 -3.26 -8.68
C ALA A 14 -5.65 -2.15 -9.56
N GLU A 15 -6.97 -2.19 -9.78
CA GLU A 15 -7.72 -1.16 -10.49
C GLU A 15 -8.67 -0.46 -9.51
N ILE A 16 -8.65 0.87 -9.53
CA ILE A 16 -9.51 1.70 -8.68
C ILE A 16 -10.14 2.79 -9.53
N ASN A 17 -11.44 3.01 -9.34
CA ASN A 17 -12.19 4.08 -9.97
C ASN A 17 -12.51 5.21 -8.97
N CYS A 18 -12.56 6.44 -9.47
CA CYS A 18 -13.01 7.60 -8.72
C CYS A 18 -13.92 8.42 -9.64
N THR A 19 -15.11 8.74 -9.12
CA THR A 19 -16.16 9.44 -9.86
C THR A 19 -16.53 10.71 -9.12
N THR A 20 -16.57 11.82 -9.83
CA THR A 20 -16.98 13.13 -9.30
C THR A 20 -18.06 13.73 -10.20
N SER A 21 -18.93 14.57 -9.65
CA SER A 21 -20.00 15.24 -10.38
C SER A 21 -20.13 16.72 -9.98
N GLY A 22 -20.81 17.50 -10.82
CA GLY A 22 -21.13 18.91 -10.53
C GLY A 22 -20.04 19.93 -10.92
N SER A 23 -19.05 19.55 -11.73
CA SER A 23 -18.02 20.48 -12.22
C SER A 23 -18.28 20.93 -13.65
N ARG A 24 -18.16 22.23 -13.90
CA ARG A 24 -18.14 22.83 -15.25
C ARG A 24 -16.98 23.84 -15.35
N PRO A 25 -16.01 23.68 -16.28
CA PRO A 25 -15.79 22.49 -17.13
C PRO A 25 -15.54 21.22 -16.31
N PRO A 26 -15.52 20.02 -16.95
CA PRO A 26 -15.26 18.75 -16.29
C PRO A 26 -14.03 18.80 -15.37
N ALA A 27 -14.14 18.17 -14.20
CA ALA A 27 -13.08 18.21 -13.19
C ALA A 27 -11.85 17.43 -13.65
N ALA A 28 -10.66 17.90 -13.30
CA ALA A 28 -9.44 17.13 -13.44
C ALA A 28 -9.23 16.28 -12.17
N ILE A 29 -9.11 14.96 -12.35
CA ILE A 29 -8.88 14.00 -11.26
C ILE A 29 -7.41 13.60 -11.24
N THR A 30 -6.78 13.67 -10.08
CA THR A 30 -5.40 13.22 -9.83
C THR A 30 -5.39 12.16 -8.73
N TRP A 31 -4.42 11.26 -8.77
CA TRP A 31 -4.31 10.14 -7.83
C TRP A 31 -3.07 10.29 -6.96
N TRP A 32 -3.19 9.98 -5.68
CA TRP A 32 -2.15 10.24 -4.69
C TRP A 32 -1.95 9.03 -3.79
N LYS A 33 -0.69 8.78 -3.44
CA LYS A 33 -0.29 7.77 -2.46
C LYS A 33 0.67 8.42 -1.47
N GLY A 34 0.19 8.75 -0.28
CA GLY A 34 0.84 9.66 0.65
C GLY A 34 0.97 11.05 0.02
N SER A 35 2.19 11.58 0.01
CA SER A 35 2.51 12.86 -0.64
C SER A 35 2.86 12.74 -2.12
N LYS A 36 2.88 11.53 -2.68
CA LYS A 36 3.31 11.29 -4.07
C LYS A 36 2.13 11.19 -5.01
N GLU A 37 2.10 12.06 -6.01
CA GLU A 37 1.17 11.97 -7.13
C GLU A 37 1.54 10.79 -8.06
N LEU A 38 0.52 10.02 -8.44
CA LEU A 38 0.62 8.91 -9.37
C LEU A 38 0.20 9.37 -10.77
N LYS A 39 1.16 9.38 -11.71
CA LYS A 39 0.96 9.88 -13.08
C LYS A 39 0.26 8.89 -14.02
N THR A 40 -0.19 7.73 -13.52
CA THR A 40 -0.75 6.65 -14.34
C THR A 40 -2.28 6.66 -14.40
N GLY A 41 -2.94 7.57 -13.68
CA GLY A 41 -4.39 7.74 -13.77
C GLY A 41 -4.83 8.14 -15.18
N ARG A 42 -5.90 7.53 -15.67
CA ARG A 42 -6.53 7.87 -16.94
C ARG A 42 -7.95 8.34 -16.69
N THR A 43 -8.39 9.36 -17.42
CA THR A 43 -9.81 9.74 -17.45
C THR A 43 -10.52 8.76 -18.36
N ASP A 44 -11.46 8.00 -17.80
CA ASP A 44 -12.17 6.93 -18.51
C ASP A 44 -13.38 7.47 -19.27
N GLY A 45 -14.05 8.48 -18.72
CA GLY A 45 -15.18 9.10 -19.40
C GLY A 45 -15.67 10.39 -18.74
N GLN A 46 -16.33 11.22 -19.55
CA GLN A 46 -17.08 12.40 -19.10
C GLN A 46 -18.51 12.24 -19.61
N THR A 47 -19.49 12.27 -18.70
CA THR A 47 -20.91 12.16 -19.05
C THR A 47 -21.66 13.28 -18.34
N GLY A 48 -22.08 14.28 -19.11
CA GLY A 48 -22.72 15.47 -18.55
C GLY A 48 -21.77 16.27 -17.65
N ASP A 49 -22.09 16.36 -16.37
CA ASP A 49 -21.29 17.00 -15.32
C ASP A 49 -20.48 16.01 -14.48
N THR A 50 -20.51 14.72 -14.85
CA THR A 50 -19.80 13.64 -14.15
C THR A 50 -18.48 13.32 -14.87
N THR A 51 -17.40 13.19 -14.10
CA THR A 51 -16.09 12.77 -14.58
C THR A 51 -15.63 11.54 -13.81
N THR A 52 -15.19 10.52 -14.54
CA THR A 52 -14.66 9.28 -13.96
C THR A 52 -13.20 9.11 -14.36
N SER A 53 -12.35 8.79 -13.38
CA SER A 53 -10.98 8.38 -13.61
C SER A 53 -10.75 6.97 -13.07
N ILE A 54 -9.90 6.23 -13.76
CA ILE A 54 -9.43 4.92 -13.36
C ILE A 54 -7.91 4.96 -13.23
N ILE A 55 -7.38 4.34 -12.18
CA ILE A 55 -5.95 4.08 -12.03
C ILE A 55 -5.69 2.59 -11.90
N ARG A 56 -4.64 2.14 -12.59
CA ARG A 56 -4.02 0.83 -12.41
C ARG A 56 -2.63 1.01 -11.86
N PHE A 57 -2.31 0.28 -10.79
CA PHE A 57 -0.97 0.24 -10.23
C PHE A 57 -0.72 -1.08 -9.50
N VAL A 58 0.56 -1.41 -9.33
CA VAL A 58 0.99 -2.57 -8.54
C VAL A 58 1.40 -2.08 -7.15
N PRO A 59 0.67 -2.42 -6.07
CA PRO A 59 1.03 -2.04 -4.72
C PRO A 59 2.24 -2.85 -4.25
N SER A 60 3.08 -2.23 -3.42
CA SER A 60 4.21 -2.85 -2.75
C SER A 60 3.90 -3.09 -1.26
N VAL A 61 4.71 -3.93 -0.61
CA VAL A 61 4.63 -4.15 0.85
C VAL A 61 4.72 -2.84 1.63
N GLU A 62 5.54 -1.91 1.17
CA GLU A 62 5.72 -0.59 1.79
C GLU A 62 4.53 0.36 1.60
N ASP A 63 3.52 -0.03 0.81
CA ASP A 63 2.31 0.76 0.64
C ASP A 63 1.23 0.44 1.68
N ASN A 64 1.39 -0.65 2.44
CA ASN A 64 0.50 -0.98 3.54
C ASN A 64 0.43 0.18 4.55
N GLY A 65 -0.78 0.60 4.89
CA GLY A 65 -1.05 1.72 5.80
C GLY A 65 -0.90 3.11 5.19
N LYS A 66 -0.36 3.27 3.97
CA LYS A 66 -0.28 4.59 3.31
C LYS A 66 -1.67 5.08 2.92
N TYR A 67 -1.90 6.39 3.08
CA TYR A 67 -3.12 7.04 2.63
C TYR A 67 -3.14 7.13 1.12
N PHE A 68 -4.18 6.61 0.48
CA PHE A 68 -4.40 6.65 -0.95
C PHE A 68 -5.65 7.46 -1.24
N SER A 69 -5.57 8.40 -2.18
CA SER A 69 -6.67 9.33 -2.45
C SER A 69 -6.78 9.70 -3.91
N CYS A 70 -8.00 10.04 -4.34
CA CYS A 70 -8.24 10.81 -5.54
C CYS A 70 -8.56 12.26 -5.17
N ARG A 71 -8.06 13.20 -5.97
CA ARG A 71 -8.31 14.63 -5.84
C ARG A 71 -8.92 15.17 -7.12
N ALA A 72 -10.14 15.66 -7.03
CA ALA A 72 -10.85 16.30 -8.13
C ALA A 72 -10.78 17.82 -7.98
N HIS A 73 -10.43 18.55 -9.03
CA HIS A 73 -10.44 20.02 -9.02
C HIS A 73 -11.04 20.58 -10.30
N ASN A 74 -11.70 21.72 -10.20
CA ASN A 74 -12.16 22.47 -11.36
C ASN A 74 -11.00 23.34 -11.90
N PRO A 75 -10.61 23.20 -13.17
CA PRO A 75 -9.44 23.87 -13.72
C PRO A 75 -9.58 25.40 -13.82
N VAL A 76 -10.79 25.96 -13.72
CA VAL A 76 -11.01 27.42 -13.79
C VAL A 76 -11.37 28.06 -12.45
N ILE A 77 -11.53 27.28 -11.39
CA ILE A 77 -11.88 27.78 -10.04
C ILE A 77 -10.73 27.43 -9.08
N PRO A 78 -9.86 28.38 -8.73
CA PRO A 78 -8.80 28.16 -7.74
C PRO A 78 -9.37 27.70 -6.39
N GLY A 79 -8.71 26.72 -5.76
CA GLY A 79 -9.14 26.21 -4.45
C GLY A 79 -10.36 25.28 -4.47
N SER A 80 -10.84 24.87 -5.64
CA SER A 80 -11.99 23.96 -5.80
C SER A 80 -11.68 22.47 -5.57
N ALA A 81 -10.50 22.14 -5.05
CA ALA A 81 -10.06 20.76 -4.92
C ALA A 81 -10.84 20.04 -3.82
N LEU A 82 -11.40 18.88 -4.16
CA LEU A 82 -12.01 17.93 -3.24
C LEU A 82 -11.18 16.64 -3.23
N GLU A 83 -11.03 16.04 -2.06
CA GLU A 83 -10.22 14.83 -1.85
C GLU A 83 -11.04 13.76 -1.13
N GLU A 84 -10.97 12.53 -1.66
CA GLU A 84 -11.49 11.34 -0.99
C GLU A 84 -10.44 10.23 -1.02
N GLY A 85 -10.30 9.51 0.09
CA GLY A 85 -9.27 8.50 0.22
C GLY A 85 -9.42 7.60 1.45
N TRP A 86 -8.53 6.62 1.54
CA TRP A 86 -8.44 5.67 2.66
C TRP A 86 -7.01 5.16 2.83
N ASN A 87 -6.71 4.58 3.99
CA ASN A 87 -5.45 3.89 4.21
C ASN A 87 -5.48 2.52 3.51
N LEU A 88 -4.50 2.25 2.66
CA LEU A 88 -4.39 0.97 1.96
C LEU A 88 -4.14 -0.16 2.96
N GLU A 89 -4.94 -1.21 2.87
CA GLU A 89 -4.62 -2.50 3.45
C GLU A 89 -4.03 -3.37 2.35
N VAL A 90 -2.75 -3.73 2.47
CA VAL A 90 -2.03 -4.51 1.46
C VAL A 90 -1.60 -5.84 2.07
N PHE A 91 -2.08 -6.93 1.50
CA PHE A 91 -1.69 -8.29 1.86
C PHE A 91 -0.44 -8.73 1.11
N TYR A 92 0.46 -9.39 1.84
CA TYR A 92 1.73 -9.87 1.32
C TYR A 92 2.22 -11.09 2.10
N ALA A 93 2.99 -11.94 1.43
CA ALA A 93 3.59 -13.11 2.06
C ALA A 93 4.56 -12.71 3.19
N PRO A 94 4.67 -13.51 4.26
CA PRO A 94 5.60 -13.23 5.35
C PRO A 94 7.04 -13.06 4.86
N GLN A 95 7.67 -11.95 5.24
CA GLN A 95 9.08 -11.69 5.05
C GLN A 95 9.80 -11.94 6.36
N VAL A 96 10.73 -12.89 6.36
CA VAL A 96 11.42 -13.38 7.56
C VAL A 96 12.88 -12.99 7.51
N THR A 97 13.38 -12.40 8.59
CA THR A 97 14.80 -12.11 8.78
C THR A 97 15.27 -12.73 10.08
N LEU A 98 16.31 -13.56 10.00
CA LEU A 98 16.92 -14.20 11.16
C LEU A 98 18.14 -13.42 11.61
N GLN A 99 18.19 -13.09 12.91
CA GLN A 99 19.30 -12.36 13.50
C GLN A 99 19.80 -13.08 14.75
N LEU A 100 21.11 -13.04 14.99
CA LEU A 100 21.66 -13.45 16.27
C LEU A 100 21.25 -12.42 17.32
N GLY A 101 20.82 -12.87 18.49
CA GLY A 101 20.41 -12.00 19.59
C GLY A 101 21.50 -10.99 19.93
N SER A 102 21.07 -9.81 20.39
CA SER A 102 21.89 -8.60 20.62
C SER A 102 23.08 -8.77 21.58
N THR A 103 23.19 -9.91 22.26
CA THR A 103 24.29 -10.25 23.17
C THR A 103 25.59 -10.65 22.47
N PHE A 104 25.57 -10.91 21.15
CA PHE A 104 26.76 -11.39 20.43
C PHE A 104 27.00 -10.65 19.12
N ARG A 105 28.24 -10.22 18.86
CA ARG A 105 28.66 -9.76 17.53
C ARG A 105 29.03 -10.96 16.66
N GLN A 106 28.86 -10.84 15.35
CA GLN A 106 29.29 -11.88 14.40
C GLN A 106 30.78 -12.23 14.63
N GLY A 107 31.06 -13.48 14.98
CA GLY A 107 32.41 -13.99 15.25
C GLY A 107 32.81 -14.16 16.72
N GLU A 108 31.95 -13.80 17.68
CA GLU A 108 32.24 -13.93 19.12
C GLU A 108 31.64 -15.18 19.79
N VAL A 109 30.88 -15.99 19.04
CA VAL A 109 30.24 -17.20 19.57
C VAL A 109 31.31 -18.27 19.82
N LYS A 110 31.42 -18.72 21.08
CA LYS A 110 32.32 -19.79 21.50
C LYS A 110 31.55 -20.97 22.10
N GLU A 111 32.19 -22.13 22.14
CA GLU A 111 31.68 -23.28 22.86
C GLU A 111 31.39 -22.93 24.33
N GLY A 112 30.24 -23.36 24.83
CA GLY A 112 29.75 -23.01 26.17
C GLY A 112 29.01 -21.67 26.25
N ASN A 113 28.80 -20.96 25.14
CA ASN A 113 27.91 -19.79 25.11
C ASN A 113 26.48 -20.20 24.76
N ASP A 114 25.51 -19.70 25.53
CA ASP A 114 24.10 -19.76 25.17
C ASP A 114 23.81 -18.71 24.11
N VAL A 115 23.29 -19.14 22.96
CA VAL A 115 22.91 -18.26 21.85
C VAL A 115 21.42 -18.27 21.62
N PHE A 116 20.88 -17.11 21.27
CA PHE A 116 19.48 -16.94 20.92
C PHE A 116 19.40 -16.35 19.52
N PHE A 117 18.38 -16.76 18.78
CA PHE A 117 18.06 -16.19 17.49
C PHE A 117 16.75 -15.42 17.58
N GLU A 118 16.73 -14.25 16.98
CA GLU A 118 15.54 -13.43 16.83
C GLU A 118 14.99 -13.60 15.41
N CYS A 119 13.74 -14.07 15.32
CA CYS A 119 13.01 -14.19 14.06
C CYS A 119 12.13 -12.97 13.88
N ASN A 120 12.60 -12.03 13.06
CA ASN A 120 11.87 -10.83 12.72
C ASN A 120 10.95 -11.12 11.53
N ILE A 121 9.64 -11.02 11.73
CA ILE A 121 8.63 -11.33 10.72
C ILE A 121 7.83 -10.06 10.39
N ARG A 122 7.75 -9.72 9.10
CA ARG A 122 6.78 -8.76 8.56
C ARG A 122 5.75 -9.52 7.75
N ALA A 123 4.48 -9.47 8.13
CA ALA A 123 3.40 -10.16 7.41
C ALA A 123 2.08 -9.38 7.51
N ASN A 124 1.27 -9.46 6.45
CA ASN A 124 -0.12 -9.02 6.48
C ASN A 124 -0.99 -9.95 5.60
N PRO A 125 -1.96 -10.69 6.16
CA PRO A 125 -2.29 -10.79 7.59
C PRO A 125 -1.16 -11.42 8.41
N TRP A 126 -1.29 -11.37 9.75
CA TRP A 126 -0.29 -11.95 10.65
C TRP A 126 -0.17 -13.47 10.48
N VAL A 127 1.03 -14.00 10.72
CA VAL A 127 1.30 -15.44 10.64
C VAL A 127 0.56 -16.21 11.73
N THR A 128 0.12 -17.42 11.41
CA THR A 128 -0.56 -18.33 12.36
C THR A 128 0.35 -19.39 12.94
N GLU A 129 1.49 -19.67 12.29
CA GLU A 129 2.43 -20.70 12.69
C GLU A 129 3.86 -20.22 12.42
N ILE A 130 4.77 -20.54 13.36
CA ILE A 130 6.21 -20.23 13.27
C ILE A 130 6.96 -21.50 13.68
N SER A 131 7.86 -21.96 12.82
CA SER A 131 8.72 -23.13 13.05
C SER A 131 10.19 -22.78 12.83
N TRP A 132 11.05 -23.44 13.58
CA TRP A 132 12.50 -23.27 13.53
C TRP A 132 13.12 -24.55 13.03
N PHE A 133 14.08 -24.42 12.10
CA PHE A 133 14.78 -25.55 11.53
C PHE A 133 16.29 -25.34 11.61
N PHE A 134 17.02 -26.40 11.94
CA PHE A 134 18.47 -26.45 11.89
C PHE A 134 18.90 -27.57 10.95
N GLU A 135 19.66 -27.22 9.90
CA GLU A 135 20.08 -28.17 8.86
C GLU A 135 18.91 -28.95 8.20
N GLY A 136 17.77 -28.29 8.07
CA GLY A 136 16.56 -28.88 7.46
C GLY A 136 15.79 -29.83 8.38
N LYS A 137 16.08 -29.82 9.69
CA LYS A 137 15.38 -30.59 10.72
C LYS A 137 14.76 -29.69 11.76
#